data_AF-A0A967WFD4-F1
#
_entry.id   AF-A0A967WFD4-F1
#
_cell.length_a   1.000
_cell.length_b   1.000
_cell.length_c   1.000
_cell.angle_alpha   90.00
_cell.angle_beta   90.00
_cell.angle_gamma   90.00
#
_symmetry.space_group_name_H-M   'P 1'
#
loop_
_entity.id
_entity.type
_entity.pdbx_description
1 polymer ?
#
loop_
_entity_poly.entity_id
_entity_poly.type
_entity_poly.pdbx_seq_one_letter_code
_entity_poly.pdbx_strand_id
1 'polypeptide(L)'
;SAAVDLMRQAAEAAGLADVQVHRYPVDGKSYWWTWKKPWFWSPQSAELRLIAPEEEVLARFEDEPCHLGTLCAPTPPGGITAEVVDVGQGLTEEDYEGQDVA
;
A
#
# COMPACT_ATOMS: atom_id res chain seq x y z
N SER A 1 -14.94 -9.22 -4.08
CA SER A 1 -13.99 -8.37 -4.80
C SER A 1 -13.98 -8.87 -6.22
N ALA A 2 -13.67 -8.03 -7.21
CA ALA A 2 -13.78 -8.43 -8.63
C ALA A 2 -13.05 -9.75 -8.94
N ALA A 3 -11.85 -9.96 -8.38
CA ALA A 3 -11.11 -11.21 -8.54
C ALA A 3 -11.83 -12.43 -7.95
N VAL A 4 -12.41 -12.31 -6.74
CA VAL A 4 -13.18 -13.41 -6.12
C VAL A 4 -14.42 -13.74 -6.95
N ASP A 5 -15.09 -12.72 -7.49
CA ASP A 5 -16.28 -12.91 -8.33
C ASP A 5 -15.91 -13.57 -9.67
N LEU A 6 -14.80 -13.15 -10.29
CA LEU A 6 -14.24 -13.79 -11.50
C LEU A 6 -13.92 -15.27 -11.25
N MET A 7 -13.24 -15.58 -10.15
CA MET A 7 -12.87 -16.95 -9.80
C MET A 7 -14.09 -17.83 -9.51
N ARG A 8 -15.11 -17.28 -8.82
CA ARG A 8 -16.38 -17.99 -8.61
C ARG A 8 -17.03 -18.35 -9.94
N GLN A 9 -17.16 -17.37 -10.85
CA GLN A 9 -17.76 -17.59 -12.16
C GLN A 9 -16.99 -18.63 -12.99
N ALA A 10 -15.66 -18.58 -12.97
CA ALA A 10 -14.82 -19.57 -13.66
C ALA A 10 -15.01 -20.98 -13.09
N ALA A 11 -15.10 -21.12 -11.76
CA ALA A 11 -15.33 -22.40 -11.10
C ALA A 11 -16.73 -22.98 -11.43
N GLU A 12 -17.77 -22.13 -11.39
CA GLU A 12 -19.14 -22.51 -11.77
C GLU A 12 -19.21 -22.94 -13.24
N ALA A 13 -18.57 -22.19 -14.14
CA ALA A 13 -18.52 -22.52 -15.58
C ALA A 13 -17.77 -23.84 -15.87
N ALA A 14 -16.81 -24.20 -15.02
CA ALA A 14 -16.11 -25.48 -15.09
C ALA A 14 -16.92 -26.66 -14.51
N GLY A 15 -18.13 -26.43 -14.00
CA GLY A 15 -19.01 -27.46 -13.48
C GLY A 15 -18.70 -27.90 -12.04
N LEU A 16 -17.96 -27.10 -11.27
CA LEU A 16 -17.76 -27.38 -9.84
C LEU A 16 -19.07 -27.16 -9.07
N ALA A 17 -19.41 -28.11 -8.22
CA ALA A 17 -20.54 -27.99 -7.30
C ALA A 17 -20.15 -27.21 -6.02
N ASP A 18 -21.14 -26.64 -5.35
CA ASP A 18 -21.01 -26.03 -4.01
C ASP A 18 -19.94 -24.93 -3.87
N VAL A 19 -19.78 -24.09 -4.90
CA VAL A 19 -18.84 -22.96 -4.86
C VAL A 19 -19.30 -21.92 -3.83
N GLN A 20 -18.51 -21.71 -2.76
CA GLN A 20 -18.82 -20.79 -1.67
C GLN A 20 -17.75 -19.71 -1.51
N VAL A 21 -18.18 -18.49 -1.18
CA VAL A 21 -17.28 -17.37 -0.83
C VAL A 21 -17.39 -17.10 0.66
N HIS A 22 -16.33 -17.41 1.41
CA HIS A 22 -16.24 -17.05 2.82
C HIS A 22 -15.56 -15.68 2.98
N ARG A 23 -16.09 -14.86 3.89
CA ARG A 23 -15.53 -13.54 4.23
C ARG A 23 -15.23 -13.49 5.71
N TYR A 24 -14.02 -13.09 6.05
CA TYR A 24 -13.56 -12.97 7.42
C TYR A 24 -13.10 -11.54 7.68
N PRO A 25 -13.41 -10.95 8.85
CA PRO A 25 -12.96 -9.61 9.19
C PRO A 25 -11.42 -9.55 9.25
N VAL A 26 -10.86 -8.41 8.87
CA VAL A 26 -9.43 -8.09 8.99
C VAL A 26 -9.30 -6.81 9.82
N ASP A 27 -9.69 -6.93 11.09
CA ASP A 27 -9.83 -5.84 12.04
C ASP A 27 -8.60 -5.64 12.93
N GLY A 28 -7.56 -6.45 12.74
CA GLY A 28 -6.38 -6.48 13.62
C GLY A 28 -6.67 -6.94 15.05
N LYS A 29 -7.88 -7.43 15.34
CA LYS A 29 -8.33 -7.87 16.67
C LYS A 29 -8.64 -9.36 16.73
N SER A 30 -9.06 -9.92 15.60
CA SER A 30 -9.39 -11.34 15.45
C SER A 30 -8.13 -12.21 15.45
N TYR A 31 -8.15 -13.26 16.28
CA TYR A 31 -7.13 -14.30 16.35
C TYR A 31 -7.60 -15.56 15.63
N TRP A 32 -6.70 -16.20 14.90
CA TRP A 32 -6.90 -17.55 14.33
C TRP A 32 -5.86 -18.47 14.93
N TRP A 33 -6.31 -19.33 15.84
CA TRP A 33 -5.42 -20.08 16.72
C TRP A 33 -4.46 -19.13 17.45
N THR A 34 -3.16 -19.23 17.22
CA THR A 34 -2.13 -18.42 17.85
C THR A 34 -1.75 -17.17 17.05
N TRP A 35 -2.31 -16.97 15.85
CA TRP A 35 -1.94 -15.88 14.96
C TRP A 35 -2.93 -14.71 15.01
N LYS A 36 -2.43 -13.53 15.39
CA LYS A 36 -3.18 -12.27 15.31
C LYS A 36 -3.12 -11.77 13.88
N LYS A 37 -4.27 -11.50 13.26
CA LYS A 37 -4.25 -10.91 11.92
C LYS A 37 -3.60 -9.53 11.95
N PRO A 38 -2.75 -9.20 10.97
CA PRO A 38 -2.37 -7.82 10.73
C PRO A 38 -3.61 -6.99 10.39
N TRP A 39 -3.59 -5.71 10.75
CA TRP A 39 -4.55 -4.78 10.19
C TRP A 39 -4.22 -4.59 8.70
N PHE A 40 -5.20 -4.84 7.84
CA PHE A 40 -5.06 -4.60 6.40
C PHE A 40 -6.06 -3.54 5.97
N TRP A 41 -5.65 -2.77 4.98
CA TRP A 41 -6.48 -1.80 4.30
C TRP A 41 -6.27 -1.95 2.80
N SER A 42 -7.22 -1.45 2.02
CA SER A 42 -7.09 -1.37 0.57
C SER A 42 -6.85 0.09 0.20
N PRO A 43 -5.73 0.41 -0.46
CA PRO A 43 -5.50 1.75 -0.96
C PRO A 43 -6.58 2.17 -1.97
N GLN A 44 -6.97 3.44 -1.87
CA GLN A 44 -7.91 4.06 -2.80
C GLN A 44 -7.17 4.89 -3.86
N SER A 45 -6.16 5.63 -3.42
CA SER A 45 -5.30 6.49 -4.26
C SER A 45 -4.00 6.78 -3.52
N ALA A 46 -2.91 6.98 -4.25
CA ALA A 46 -1.67 7.53 -3.70
C ALA A 46 -0.85 8.19 -4.81
N GLU A 47 -0.25 9.34 -4.51
CA GLU A 47 0.58 10.08 -5.47
C GLU A 47 1.81 10.63 -4.75
N LEU A 48 2.98 10.52 -5.39
CA LEU A 48 4.19 11.25 -5.05
C LEU A 48 4.47 12.24 -6.18
N ARG A 49 4.63 13.52 -5.82
CA ARG A 49 4.83 14.61 -6.77
C ARG A 49 5.94 15.54 -6.29
N LEU A 50 6.83 15.91 -7.21
CA LEU A 50 7.70 17.06 -7.07
C LEU A 50 6.89 18.32 -7.39
N ILE A 51 6.84 19.28 -6.47
CA ILE A 51 6.06 20.52 -6.64
C ILE A 51 6.91 21.75 -7.00
N ALA A 52 8.23 21.64 -6.82
CA ALA A 52 9.21 22.67 -7.10
C ALA A 52 10.56 22.02 -7.41
N PRO A 53 11.40 22.61 -8.29
CA PRO A 53 11.15 23.84 -9.05
C PRO A 53 10.10 23.70 -10.16
N GLU A 54 9.85 22.47 -10.61
CA GLU A 54 8.84 22.15 -11.62
C GLU A 54 7.87 21.10 -11.05
N GLU A 55 6.62 21.16 -11.49
CA GLU A 55 5.63 20.15 -11.12
C GLU A 55 5.82 18.88 -11.94
N GLU A 56 6.16 17.78 -11.27
CA GLU A 56 6.32 16.46 -11.89
C GLU A 56 5.73 15.37 -11.00
N VAL A 57 4.90 14.50 -11.58
CA VAL A 57 4.38 13.32 -10.89
C VAL A 57 5.41 12.20 -11.02
N LEU A 58 5.95 11.78 -9.88
CA LEU A 58 7.00 10.77 -9.84
C LEU A 58 6.41 9.35 -9.77
N ALA A 59 5.30 9.19 -9.05
CA ALA A 59 4.65 7.89 -8.88
C ALA A 59 3.18 8.04 -8.53
N ARG A 60 2.35 7.14 -9.09
CA ARG A 60 0.94 6.96 -8.70
C ARG A 60 0.62 5.49 -8.52
N PHE A 61 -0.14 5.19 -7.47
CA PHE A 61 -0.62 3.84 -7.21
C PHE A 61 -1.55 3.34 -8.33
N GLU A 62 -2.33 4.26 -8.91
CA GLU A 62 -3.28 3.98 -9.98
C GLU A 62 -2.60 3.61 -11.31
N ASP A 63 -1.39 4.12 -11.53
CA ASP A 63 -0.61 3.82 -12.73
C ASP A 63 0.09 2.47 -12.61
N GLU A 64 0.69 2.21 -11.43
CA GLU A 64 1.33 0.93 -11.12
C GLU A 64 1.23 0.65 -9.61
N PRO A 65 0.53 -0.43 -9.18
CA PRO A 65 0.30 -0.72 -7.77
C PRO A 65 1.56 -0.86 -6.92
N CYS A 66 2.70 -1.22 -7.53
CA CYS A 66 3.97 -1.35 -6.79
C CYS A 66 4.61 0.00 -6.39
N HIS A 67 4.08 1.13 -6.87
CA HIS A 67 4.48 2.46 -6.40
C HIS A 67 4.08 2.75 -4.95
N LEU A 68 3.26 1.90 -4.33
CA LEU A 68 2.86 2.05 -2.94
C LEU A 68 3.40 0.90 -2.09
N GLY A 69 4.12 1.26 -1.03
CA GLY A 69 4.62 0.30 -0.05
C GLY A 69 3.47 -0.50 0.58
N THR A 70 3.62 -1.82 0.61
CA THR A 70 2.62 -2.70 1.23
C THR A 70 2.47 -2.35 2.71
N LEU A 71 1.23 -2.09 3.13
CA LEU A 71 0.87 -1.74 4.52
C LEU A 71 1.53 -0.46 5.06
N CYS A 72 1.95 0.47 4.19
CA CYS A 72 2.40 1.79 4.66
C CYS A 72 1.28 2.50 5.44
N ALA A 73 1.66 3.43 6.32
CA ALA A 73 0.67 4.29 6.96
C ALA A 73 0.08 5.25 5.91
N PRO A 74 -1.23 5.59 5.99
CA PRO A 74 -1.78 6.67 5.18
C PRO A 74 -1.24 8.02 5.66
N THR A 75 -1.07 8.96 4.74
CA THR A 75 -0.87 10.36 5.09
C THR A 75 -2.16 10.99 5.63
N PRO A 76 -2.09 12.11 6.37
CA PRO A 76 -3.28 12.90 6.69
C PRO A 76 -4.03 13.36 5.43
N PRO A 77 -5.31 13.75 5.54
CA PRO A 77 -6.02 14.42 4.46
C PRO A 77 -5.22 15.63 3.97
N GLY A 78 -5.02 15.74 2.66
CA GLY A 78 -4.19 16.78 2.04
C GLY A 78 -2.73 16.40 1.81
N GLY A 79 -2.29 15.24 2.31
CA GLY A 79 -0.93 14.73 2.09
C GLY A 79 0.11 15.38 3.02
N ILE A 80 1.38 15.17 2.68
CA ILE A 80 2.54 15.77 3.34
C ILE A 80 3.40 16.40 2.24
N THR A 81 3.85 17.64 2.48
CA THR A 81 4.84 18.33 1.65
C THR A 81 6.08 18.53 2.49
N ALA A 82 7.24 18.15 1.95
CA ALA A 82 8.52 18.27 2.60
C ALA A 82 9.61 18.58 1.57
N GLU A 83 10.74 19.12 2.03
CA GLU A 83 11.93 19.32 1.21
C GLU A 83 12.64 17.98 0.95
N VAL A 84 13.22 17.85 -0.23
CA VAL A 84 14.03 16.67 -0.59
C VAL A 84 15.48 16.93 -0.17
N VAL A 85 16.04 16.04 0.64
CA VAL A 85 17.43 16.10 1.09
C VAL A 85 18.20 14.92 0.50
N ASP A 86 19.30 15.21 -0.20
CA ASP A 86 20.22 14.19 -0.69
C ASP A 86 21.20 13.80 0.43
N VAL A 87 21.06 12.56 0.93
CA VAL A 87 21.91 11.97 1.98
C VAL A 87 22.99 11.06 1.40
N GLY A 88 23.26 11.11 0.09
CA GLY A 88 24.22 10.20 -0.55
C GLY A 88 23.71 8.76 -0.58
N GLN A 89 24.46 7.81 -0.01
CA GLN A 89 24.03 6.40 -0.03
C GLN A 89 22.96 6.08 1.02
N GLY A 90 22.91 6.85 2.11
CA GLY A 90 21.98 6.63 3.23
C GLY A 90 22.17 5.28 3.94
N LEU A 91 23.38 4.71 3.91
CA LEU A 91 23.70 3.39 4.44
C LEU A 91 24.37 3.45 5.83
N THR A 92 25.03 4.56 6.16
CA THR A 92 25.71 4.77 7.44
C THR A 92 25.13 5.97 8.19
N GLU A 93 25.38 6.10 9.49
CA GLU A 93 24.96 7.30 10.25
C GLU A 93 25.62 8.57 9.71
N GLU A 94 26.87 8.46 9.25
CA GLU A 94 27.67 9.54 8.65
C GLU A 94 27.00 10.14 7.41
N ASP A 95 26.25 9.34 6.63
CA ASP A 95 25.50 9.81 5.46
C ASP A 95 24.38 10.82 5.83
N TYR A 96 23.90 10.77 7.08
CA TYR A 96 22.84 11.65 7.61
C TYR A 96 23.41 12.78 8.48
N GLU A 97 24.71 12.76 8.82
CA GLU A 97 25.30 13.76 9.71
C GLU A 97 25.24 15.18 9.11
N GLY A 98 24.70 16.12 9.89
CA GLY A 98 24.55 17.51 9.46
C GLY A 98 23.39 17.76 8.50
N GLN A 99 22.61 16.74 8.15
CA GLN A 99 21.40 16.86 7.32
C GLN A 99 20.16 17.02 8.22
N ASP A 100 19.20 17.82 7.77
CA ASP A 100 17.91 18.01 8.47
C ASP A 100 16.92 16.92 8.04
N VAL A 101 17.09 15.73 8.62
CA VAL A 101 16.35 14.50 8.32
C VAL A 101 15.67 13.99 9.60
N ALA A 102 14.55 14.61 9.94
CA ALA A 102 13.75 14.31 11.14
C ALA A 102 12.76 13.15 10.96
#